data_AF-A0A1W1CXU7-F1
#
_entry.id   AF-A0A1W1CXU7-F1
#
_cell.length_a   1.000
_cell.length_b   1.000
_cell.length_c   1.000
_cell.angle_alpha   90.00
_cell.angle_beta   90.00
_cell.angle_gamma   90.00
#
_symmetry.space_group_name_H-M   'P 1'
#
loop_
_entity.id
_entity.type
_entity.pdbx_description
1 polymer ?
#
loop_
_entity_poly.entity_id
_entity_poly.type
_entity_poly.pdbx_seq_one_letter_code
_entity_poly.pdbx_strand_id
1 'polypeptide(L)'
;MQKREKLFLYNVLNQEIVFEEYFCNLLYIDDFKQLFLKFINSKNTILDSCKIEYENFYTEVFLDEKYGRADLFLKVDSKEFIFEIKNRNWTSLTDNQPSGYLKYLSKYNYENYNRHLFFLIPKSYKHLNEIYKQWNNFDNIDNQIFYWQDFIIEIKKSKLYEQNVEIDMFYQFCLYWFDMKIVKFTEEEKQLLDSKEKQMYGFNNKSIPTLMRKLENIIDDIGSNVEMKRCHYCVGFNYVTKINDYTIYFGIDYVIWENKGMPLNIVIQNHSKENGRFDLKLGGIELEEIIYTETSSTDEEFGYVVSLDEEIYSEDYQHNTIDILHRVLKGTVINSVSTPNLS
;
A
#
# COMPACT_ATOMS: atom_id res chain seq x y z
N MET A 1 -15.74 19.49 14.46
CA MET A 1 -14.78 18.91 15.43
C MET A 1 -14.59 17.45 15.05
N GLN A 2 -13.54 17.13 14.29
CA GLN A 2 -13.25 15.74 13.89
C GLN A 2 -12.96 14.92 15.15
N LYS A 3 -13.75 13.85 15.37
CA LYS A 3 -13.42 12.85 16.40
C LYS A 3 -12.17 12.11 15.94
N ARG A 4 -11.04 12.34 16.62
CA ARG A 4 -9.82 11.52 16.48
C ARG A 4 -10.21 10.04 16.55
N GLU A 5 -9.90 9.28 15.50
CA GLU A 5 -10.04 7.83 15.53
C GLU A 5 -9.09 7.24 16.59
N LYS A 6 -9.59 6.28 17.37
CA LYS A 6 -8.88 5.62 18.46
C LYS A 6 -7.94 4.50 17.97
N LEU A 7 -7.09 4.73 16.97
CA LEU A 7 -5.89 3.90 16.81
C LEU A 7 -4.74 4.65 17.48
N PHE A 8 -4.59 4.44 18.79
CA PHE A 8 -3.63 5.14 19.64
C PHE A 8 -2.20 5.08 19.09
N LEU A 9 -1.85 4.00 18.40
CA LEU A 9 -0.52 3.75 17.87
C LEU A 9 -0.30 4.22 16.42
N TYR A 10 -1.31 4.76 15.73
CA TYR A 10 -1.17 5.13 14.31
C TYR A 10 -0.05 6.15 14.07
N ASN A 11 -0.03 7.23 14.85
CA ASN A 11 0.99 8.28 14.75
C ASN A 11 2.37 7.85 15.32
N VAL A 12 2.45 6.64 15.87
CA VAL A 12 3.62 6.13 16.59
C VAL A 12 4.31 5.06 15.75
N LEU A 13 3.54 4.09 15.24
CA LEU A 13 4.04 2.97 14.44
C LEU A 13 4.20 3.29 12.94
N ASN A 14 3.80 4.48 12.49
CA ASN A 14 4.13 4.94 11.15
C ASN A 14 5.63 5.22 10.98
N GLN A 15 6.37 5.43 12.07
CA GLN A 15 7.83 5.56 12.08
C GLN A 15 8.46 4.17 12.05
N GLU A 16 9.37 3.95 11.09
CA GLU A 16 10.02 2.66 10.81
C GLU A 16 10.69 2.05 12.06
N ILE A 17 11.57 2.81 12.73
CA ILE A 17 12.26 2.38 13.96
C ILE A 17 11.28 2.00 15.09
N VAL A 18 10.20 2.78 15.25
CA VAL A 18 9.23 2.52 16.32
C VAL A 18 8.40 1.28 16.01
N PHE A 19 8.11 1.04 14.72
CA PHE A 19 7.45 -0.17 14.26
C PHE A 19 8.32 -1.41 14.50
N GLU A 20 9.62 -1.34 14.21
CA GLU A 20 10.59 -2.41 14.46
C GLU A 20 10.70 -2.77 15.94
N GLU A 21 10.90 -1.76 16.79
CA GLU A 21 10.95 -1.92 18.25
C GLU A 21 9.68 -2.54 18.79
N TYR A 22 8.51 -2.03 18.36
CA TYR A 22 7.24 -2.60 18.78
C TYR A 22 7.07 -4.04 18.33
N PHE A 23 7.41 -4.35 17.07
CA PHE A 23 7.36 -5.71 16.54
C PHE A 23 8.28 -6.66 17.31
N CYS A 24 9.52 -6.25 17.59
CA CYS A 24 10.46 -7.03 18.39
C CYS A 24 9.91 -7.30 19.79
N ASN A 25 9.36 -6.29 20.46
CA ASN A 25 8.78 -6.45 21.79
C ASN A 25 7.63 -7.47 21.83
N LEU A 26 6.85 -7.62 20.76
CA LEU A 26 5.82 -8.67 20.69
C LEU A 26 6.42 -10.09 20.64
N LEU A 27 7.67 -10.26 20.23
CA LEU A 27 8.36 -11.56 20.25
C LEU A 27 8.64 -12.05 21.69
N TYR A 28 8.42 -11.21 22.71
CA TYR A 28 8.39 -11.67 24.11
C TYR A 28 7.18 -12.57 24.39
N ILE A 29 6.08 -12.40 23.66
CA ILE A 29 4.87 -13.23 23.79
C ILE A 29 5.12 -14.53 23.02
N ASP A 30 5.27 -15.65 23.74
CA ASP A 30 5.74 -16.92 23.15
C ASP A 30 4.88 -17.39 21.98
N ASP A 31 3.55 -17.33 22.07
CA ASP A 31 2.67 -17.72 20.97
C ASP A 31 2.89 -16.87 19.70
N PHE A 32 3.14 -15.56 19.86
CA PHE A 32 3.43 -14.66 18.74
C PHE A 32 4.81 -14.94 18.14
N LYS A 33 5.82 -15.16 18.99
CA LYS A 33 7.16 -15.58 18.58
C LYS A 33 7.11 -16.90 17.81
N GLN A 34 6.42 -17.92 18.32
CA GLN A 34 6.29 -19.21 17.64
C GLN A 34 5.55 -19.06 16.30
N LEU A 35 4.53 -18.20 16.22
CA LEU A 35 3.87 -17.88 14.97
C LEU A 35 4.84 -17.23 13.96
N PHE A 36 5.64 -16.26 14.40
CA PHE A 36 6.64 -15.60 13.57
C PHE A 36 7.72 -16.59 13.07
N LEU A 37 8.28 -17.41 13.97
CA LEU A 37 9.28 -18.41 13.61
C LEU A 37 8.73 -19.45 12.62
N LYS A 38 7.49 -19.89 12.82
CA LYS A 38 6.79 -20.77 11.88
C LYS A 38 6.58 -20.10 10.52
N PHE A 39 6.24 -18.82 10.51
CA PHE A 39 6.10 -18.04 9.28
C PHE A 39 7.41 -17.94 8.51
N ILE A 40 8.53 -17.65 9.18
CA ILE A 40 9.85 -17.64 8.54
C ILE A 40 10.23 -19.04 8.01
N ASN A 41 10.00 -20.08 8.80
CA ASN A 41 10.25 -21.46 8.39
C ASN A 41 9.35 -21.98 7.27
N SER A 42 8.27 -21.27 6.91
CA SER A 42 7.34 -21.70 5.86
C SER A 42 7.98 -21.80 4.48
N LYS A 43 9.04 -21.04 4.23
CA LYS A 43 9.78 -21.07 2.97
C LYS A 43 10.93 -22.07 2.98
N ASN A 44 11.61 -22.22 4.11
CA ASN A 44 12.68 -23.19 4.33
C ASN A 44 12.84 -23.44 5.84
N THR A 45 12.96 -24.70 6.27
CA THR A 45 13.13 -25.08 7.69
C THR A 45 14.54 -24.76 8.19
N ILE A 46 14.78 -23.49 8.51
CA ILE A 46 16.10 -22.98 8.85
C ILE A 46 16.24 -22.74 10.36
N LEU A 47 15.17 -22.29 11.01
CA LEU A 47 15.13 -21.91 12.41
C LEU A 47 14.63 -23.08 13.26
N ASP A 48 15.39 -23.48 14.28
CA ASP A 48 14.95 -24.44 15.29
C ASP A 48 14.20 -23.68 16.39
N SER A 49 12.87 -23.55 16.24
CA SER A 49 12.06 -22.67 17.10
C SER A 49 12.06 -23.08 18.58
N CYS A 50 12.41 -24.32 18.90
CA CYS A 50 12.54 -24.83 20.26
C CYS A 50 13.78 -24.28 20.99
N LYS A 51 14.77 -23.74 20.27
CA LYS A 51 16.00 -23.17 20.83
C LYS A 51 16.02 -21.64 20.85
N ILE A 52 14.95 -21.01 20.36
CA ILE A 52 14.88 -19.57 20.18
C ILE A 52 14.08 -18.96 21.33
N GLU A 53 14.79 -18.24 22.17
CA GLU A 53 14.26 -17.42 23.25
C GLU A 53 14.17 -15.96 22.80
N TYR A 54 13.41 -15.15 23.54
CA TYR A 54 13.22 -13.73 23.19
C TYR A 54 14.54 -12.97 23.21
N GLU A 55 15.42 -13.31 24.15
CA GLU A 55 16.75 -12.75 24.39
C GLU A 55 17.73 -13.00 23.23
N ASN A 56 17.36 -13.84 22.28
CA ASN A 56 18.11 -14.03 21.04
C ASN A 56 17.80 -12.98 19.98
N PHE A 57 16.71 -12.20 20.15
CA PHE A 57 16.34 -11.11 19.27
C PHE A 57 16.88 -9.77 19.77
N TYR A 58 17.38 -9.00 18.82
CA TYR A 58 17.93 -7.67 19.05
C TYR A 58 17.41 -6.74 17.94
N THR A 59 17.15 -5.50 18.28
CA THR A 59 16.79 -4.45 17.31
C THR A 59 17.95 -3.51 17.08
N GLU A 60 17.99 -2.91 15.90
CA GLU A 60 18.87 -1.78 15.58
C GLU A 60 20.36 -2.07 15.84
N VAL A 61 20.81 -3.28 15.49
CA VAL A 61 22.17 -3.78 15.77
C VAL A 61 23.17 -3.28 14.72
N PHE A 62 24.18 -2.53 15.14
CA PHE A 62 25.29 -2.15 14.26
C PHE A 62 26.15 -3.37 13.87
N LEU A 63 26.20 -3.67 12.58
CA LEU A 63 26.94 -4.80 12.02
C LEU A 63 28.37 -4.38 11.68
N ASP A 64 29.18 -3.96 12.66
CA ASP A 64 30.44 -3.22 12.40
C ASP A 64 30.14 -1.85 11.73
N GLU A 65 30.84 -0.77 12.10
CA GLU A 65 30.48 0.61 11.73
C GLU A 65 30.36 0.86 10.21
N LYS A 66 30.92 -0.05 9.41
CA LYS A 66 30.98 0.01 7.94
C LYS A 66 29.91 -0.76 7.18
N TYR A 67 29.15 -1.67 7.81
CA TYR A 67 28.18 -2.52 7.07
C TYR A 67 26.72 -2.19 7.34
N GLY A 68 26.46 -1.16 8.15
CA GLY A 68 25.13 -0.68 8.46
C GLY A 68 24.59 -1.22 9.78
N ARG A 69 23.27 -1.09 9.96
CA ARG A 69 22.55 -1.43 11.18
C ARG A 69 21.36 -2.30 10.81
N ALA A 70 21.28 -3.49 11.37
CA ALA A 70 20.17 -4.41 11.15
C ALA A 70 18.96 -3.98 11.98
N ASP A 71 17.80 -3.89 11.35
CA ASP A 71 16.54 -3.50 12.00
C ASP A 71 16.13 -4.54 13.06
N LEU A 72 16.18 -5.82 12.68
CA LEU A 72 16.04 -6.95 13.60
C LEU A 72 17.16 -7.98 13.33
N PHE A 73 17.74 -8.48 14.41
CA PHE A 73 18.84 -9.42 14.39
C PHE A 73 18.55 -10.58 15.33
N LEU A 74 18.66 -11.81 14.81
CA LEU A 74 18.53 -13.02 15.61
C LEU A 74 19.89 -13.71 15.69
N LYS A 75 20.34 -13.98 16.91
CA LYS A 75 21.57 -14.70 17.17
C LYS A 75 21.32 -15.92 18.03
N VAL A 76 21.59 -17.10 17.47
CA VAL A 76 21.40 -18.39 18.14
C VAL A 76 22.66 -19.21 17.91
N ASP A 77 23.35 -19.56 18.99
CA ASP A 77 24.67 -20.20 18.95
C ASP A 77 25.65 -19.40 18.06
N SER A 78 26.13 -20.02 16.98
CA SER A 78 27.01 -19.42 15.98
C SER A 78 26.29 -18.93 14.72
N LYS A 79 24.96 -18.92 14.71
CA LYS A 79 24.15 -18.51 13.56
C LYS A 79 23.63 -17.10 13.74
N GLU A 80 23.69 -16.33 12.66
CA GLU A 80 23.26 -14.94 12.63
C GLU A 80 22.27 -14.74 11.49
N PHE A 81 21.11 -14.16 11.81
CA PHE A 81 20.05 -13.87 10.86
C PHE A 81 19.77 -12.37 10.90
N ILE A 82 19.92 -11.72 9.76
CA ILE A 82 19.63 -10.30 9.61
C ILE A 82 18.24 -10.19 8.99
N PHE A 83 17.39 -9.37 9.61
CA PHE A 83 16.09 -8.99 9.10
C PHE A 83 16.09 -7.50 8.83
N GLU A 84 15.91 -7.13 7.57
CA GLU A 84 15.62 -5.77 7.14
C GLU A 84 14.10 -5.61 7.05
N ILE A 85 13.54 -4.64 7.76
CA ILE A 85 12.10 -4.40 7.91
C ILE A 85 11.77 -3.09 7.20
N LYS A 86 10.89 -3.16 6.19
CA LYS A 86 10.25 -1.97 5.63
C LYS A 86 8.78 -1.96 6.00
N ASN A 87 8.32 -0.86 6.58
CA ASN A 87 6.90 -0.67 6.84
C ASN A 87 6.22 0.19 5.77
N ARG A 88 6.92 0.75 4.78
CA ARG A 88 6.32 1.52 3.67
C ARG A 88 6.74 0.95 2.31
N ASN A 89 5.93 1.21 1.28
CA ASN A 89 6.21 0.77 -0.09
C ASN A 89 7.41 1.49 -0.73
N TRP A 90 7.70 2.70 -0.25
CA TRP A 90 8.59 3.68 -0.87
C TRP A 90 9.79 4.06 -0.01
N THR A 91 9.98 3.42 1.15
CA THR A 91 11.23 3.64 1.90
C THR A 91 12.39 3.22 1.01
N SER A 92 13.28 4.14 0.70
CA SER A 92 14.47 3.85 -0.09
C SER A 92 15.42 2.94 0.68
N LEU A 93 16.18 2.13 -0.04
CA LEU A 93 17.30 1.41 0.54
C LEU A 93 18.42 2.40 0.87
N THR A 94 19.02 2.29 2.05
CA THR A 94 20.27 3.00 2.33
C THR A 94 21.42 2.41 1.52
N ASP A 95 22.55 3.13 1.40
CA ASP A 95 23.74 2.64 0.66
C ASP A 95 24.23 1.26 1.17
N ASN A 96 23.98 0.96 2.44
CA ASN A 96 24.34 -0.31 3.08
C ASN A 96 23.28 -1.41 2.90
N GLN A 97 22.11 -1.10 2.36
CA GLN A 97 21.00 -2.03 2.17
C GLN A 97 20.87 -2.43 0.69
N PRO A 98 20.94 -3.72 0.32
CA PRO A 98 21.42 -4.85 1.11
C PRO A 98 22.96 -5.00 1.12
N SER A 99 23.69 -4.16 0.37
CA SER A 99 25.09 -4.44 -0.01
C SER A 99 26.06 -4.55 1.17
N GLY A 100 25.86 -3.76 2.22
CA GLY A 100 26.63 -3.79 3.47
C GLY A 100 26.40 -5.10 4.21
N TYR A 101 25.15 -5.51 4.39
CA TYR A 101 24.78 -6.75 5.08
C TYR A 101 25.34 -7.98 4.38
N LEU A 102 25.23 -8.01 3.04
CA LEU A 102 25.79 -9.10 2.23
C LEU A 102 27.31 -9.21 2.43
N LYS A 103 28.02 -8.07 2.46
CA LYS A 103 29.46 -8.05 2.74
C LYS A 103 29.77 -8.52 4.17
N TYR A 104 29.00 -8.10 5.17
CA TYR A 104 29.14 -8.56 6.56
C TYR A 104 29.00 -10.08 6.65
N LEU A 105 27.93 -10.64 6.11
CA LEU A 105 27.65 -12.08 6.12
C LEU A 105 28.72 -12.86 5.35
N SER A 106 29.24 -12.32 4.24
CA SER A 106 30.26 -12.98 3.43
C SER A 106 31.65 -13.07 4.09
N LYS A 107 31.91 -12.26 5.13
CA LYS A 107 33.23 -12.15 5.80
C LYS A 107 33.67 -13.45 6.48
N TYR A 108 32.74 -14.26 6.96
CA TYR A 108 33.02 -15.40 7.83
C TYR A 108 32.91 -16.72 7.07
N ASN A 109 34.03 -17.22 6.55
CA ASN A 109 34.10 -18.45 5.74
C ASN A 109 34.10 -19.76 6.55
N TYR A 110 33.17 -19.89 7.49
CA TYR A 110 33.00 -21.10 8.28
C TYR A 110 31.84 -21.93 7.74
N GLU A 111 32.06 -23.23 7.54
CA GLU A 111 31.07 -24.18 7.02
C GLU A 111 29.77 -24.26 7.86
N ASN A 112 29.79 -23.81 9.12
CA ASN A 112 28.64 -23.82 10.05
C ASN A 112 28.01 -22.44 10.29
N TYR A 113 28.49 -21.39 9.63
CA TYR A 113 27.95 -20.04 9.78
C TYR A 113 26.83 -19.85 8.76
N ASN A 114 25.60 -20.11 9.19
CA ASN A 114 24.40 -19.92 8.41
C ASN A 114 24.21 -18.42 8.14
N ARG A 115 24.33 -18.01 6.88
CA ARG A 115 24.27 -16.60 6.43
C ARG A 115 22.90 -16.31 5.85
N HIS A 116 22.02 -15.74 6.65
CA HIS A 116 20.66 -15.45 6.22
C HIS A 116 20.39 -13.96 6.24
N LEU A 117 19.91 -13.46 5.11
CA LEU A 117 19.40 -12.10 4.98
C LEU A 117 17.93 -12.17 4.58
N PHE A 118 17.08 -11.68 5.46
CA PHE A 118 15.65 -11.68 5.28
C PHE A 118 15.16 -10.25 5.14
N PHE A 119 14.23 -10.05 4.21
CA PHE A 119 13.50 -8.80 4.08
C PHE A 119 12.05 -9.03 4.49
N LEU A 120 11.55 -8.24 5.44
CA LEU A 120 10.13 -8.15 5.77
C LEU A 120 9.57 -6.85 5.21
N ILE A 121 8.89 -6.95 4.08
CA ILE A 121 8.44 -5.79 3.31
C ILE A 121 6.96 -5.88 2.92
N PRO A 122 6.33 -4.78 2.49
CA PRO A 122 5.02 -4.86 1.86
C PRO A 122 5.11 -5.58 0.50
N LYS A 123 4.03 -6.27 0.09
CA LYS A 123 3.95 -6.87 -1.28
C LYS A 123 4.15 -5.87 -2.40
N SER A 124 3.76 -4.62 -2.17
CA SER A 124 3.86 -3.50 -3.10
C SER A 124 5.18 -2.73 -2.99
N TYR A 125 6.20 -3.26 -2.30
CA TYR A 125 7.49 -2.60 -2.12
C TYR A 125 8.20 -2.36 -3.45
N LYS A 126 8.61 -1.11 -3.70
CA LYS A 126 8.97 -0.63 -5.03
C LYS A 126 10.44 -0.88 -5.40
N HIS A 127 11.31 -0.97 -4.40
CA HIS A 127 12.74 -1.24 -4.60
C HIS A 127 13.10 -2.73 -4.63
N LEU A 128 12.11 -3.61 -4.85
CA LEU A 128 12.31 -5.06 -4.91
C LEU A 128 13.36 -5.50 -5.94
N ASN A 129 13.34 -4.87 -7.12
CA ASN A 129 14.30 -5.16 -8.20
C ASN A 129 15.73 -4.77 -7.82
N GLU A 130 15.92 -3.74 -7.00
CA GLU A 130 17.23 -3.31 -6.52
C GLU A 130 17.82 -4.33 -5.54
N ILE A 131 16.98 -4.87 -4.65
CA ILE A 131 17.35 -5.97 -3.74
C ILE A 131 17.85 -7.18 -4.55
N TYR A 132 17.06 -7.65 -5.51
CA TYR A 132 17.43 -8.83 -6.32
C TYR A 132 18.73 -8.62 -7.12
N LYS A 133 18.93 -7.44 -7.70
CA LYS A 133 20.16 -7.12 -8.43
C LYS A 133 21.41 -7.25 -7.57
N GLN A 134 21.33 -6.85 -6.30
CA GLN A 134 22.45 -6.91 -5.37
C GLN A 134 22.70 -8.35 -4.87
N TRP A 135 21.64 -9.13 -4.62
CA TRP A 135 21.74 -10.53 -4.20
C TRP A 135 22.46 -11.42 -5.20
N ASN A 136 22.25 -11.18 -6.50
CA ASN A 136 22.92 -11.94 -7.57
C ASN A 136 24.45 -11.85 -7.54
N ASN A 137 25.04 -10.95 -6.74
CA ASN A 137 26.49 -10.85 -6.57
C ASN A 137 27.02 -11.74 -5.42
N PHE A 138 26.16 -12.48 -4.71
CA PHE A 138 26.51 -13.25 -3.51
C PHE A 138 25.83 -14.63 -3.47
N ASP A 139 26.51 -15.66 -3.98
CA ASP A 139 25.93 -17.01 -4.16
C ASP A 139 25.78 -17.85 -2.87
N ASN A 140 26.42 -17.44 -1.77
CA ASN A 140 26.52 -18.23 -0.53
C ASN A 140 25.69 -17.66 0.64
N ILE A 141 24.72 -16.82 0.35
CA ILE A 141 23.83 -16.21 1.34
C ILE A 141 22.40 -16.63 1.01
N ASP A 142 21.69 -17.19 1.98
CA ASP A 142 20.30 -17.57 1.82
C ASP A 142 19.44 -16.33 2.05
N ASN A 143 19.08 -15.72 0.93
CA ASN A 143 18.31 -14.49 0.86
C ASN A 143 16.82 -14.81 0.69
N GLN A 144 15.96 -14.27 1.54
CA GLN A 144 14.52 -14.48 1.43
C GLN A 144 13.73 -13.20 1.67
N ILE A 145 12.60 -13.10 0.96
CA ILE A 145 11.64 -12.00 1.12
C ILE A 145 10.38 -12.57 1.74
N PHE A 146 9.93 -11.95 2.82
CA PHE A 146 8.67 -12.20 3.48
C PHE A 146 7.80 -10.95 3.40
N TYR A 147 6.49 -11.16 3.28
CA TYR A 147 5.56 -10.06 3.14
C TYR A 147 4.72 -9.87 4.40
N TRP A 148 4.57 -8.62 4.83
CA TRP A 148 3.70 -8.27 5.96
C TRP A 148 2.27 -8.76 5.75
N GLN A 149 1.73 -8.63 4.54
CA GLN A 149 0.39 -9.13 4.19
C GLN A 149 0.24 -10.64 4.42
N ASP A 150 1.28 -11.44 4.20
CA ASP A 150 1.23 -12.87 4.45
C ASP A 150 1.29 -13.17 5.95
N PHE A 151 2.11 -12.45 6.71
CA PHE A 151 2.18 -12.60 8.16
C PHE A 151 0.87 -12.20 8.87
N ILE A 152 0.21 -11.14 8.39
CA ILE A 152 -1.11 -10.70 8.88
C ILE A 152 -2.16 -11.80 8.70
N ILE A 153 -2.11 -12.56 7.59
CA ILE A 153 -2.99 -13.71 7.36
C ILE A 153 -2.74 -14.79 8.42
N GLU A 154 -1.47 -15.05 8.76
CA GLU A 154 -1.12 -16.02 9.80
C GLU A 154 -1.57 -15.57 11.21
N ILE A 155 -1.40 -14.28 11.55
CA ILE A 155 -1.96 -13.70 12.80
C ILE A 155 -3.47 -13.90 12.84
N LYS A 156 -4.18 -13.63 11.74
CA LYS A 156 -5.62 -13.83 11.66
C LYS A 156 -6.03 -15.29 11.88
N LYS A 157 -5.35 -16.24 11.22
CA LYS A 157 -5.62 -17.67 11.36
C LYS A 157 -5.40 -18.17 12.79
N SER A 158 -4.38 -17.66 13.45
CA SER A 158 -4.03 -18.02 14.83
C SER A 158 -5.03 -17.51 15.86
N LYS A 159 -5.76 -16.42 15.55
CA LYS A 159 -6.64 -15.68 16.47
C LYS A 159 -5.94 -15.11 17.71
N LEU A 160 -4.61 -14.98 17.71
CA LEU A 160 -3.87 -14.42 18.85
C LEU A 160 -4.27 -12.97 19.17
N TYR A 161 -4.69 -12.21 18.17
CA TYR A 161 -5.22 -10.85 18.35
C TYR A 161 -6.51 -10.82 19.21
N GLU A 162 -7.27 -11.92 19.34
CA GLU A 162 -8.45 -11.96 20.19
C GLU A 162 -8.10 -12.16 21.67
N GLN A 163 -6.85 -12.55 21.96
CA GLN A 163 -6.41 -13.03 23.27
C GLN A 163 -5.42 -12.08 23.96
N ASN A 164 -4.73 -11.23 23.19
CA ASN A 164 -3.72 -10.32 23.70
C ASN A 164 -3.90 -8.93 23.09
N VAL A 165 -3.96 -7.89 23.95
CA VAL A 165 -4.27 -6.52 23.54
C VAL A 165 -3.12 -5.89 22.74
N GLU A 166 -1.87 -6.19 23.08
CA GLU A 166 -0.69 -5.68 22.38
C GLU A 166 -0.61 -6.23 20.95
N ILE A 167 -0.93 -7.52 20.77
CA ILE A 167 -1.03 -8.18 19.46
C ILE A 167 -2.22 -7.66 18.68
N ASP A 168 -3.38 -7.42 19.32
CA ASP A 168 -4.52 -6.80 18.64
C ASP A 168 -4.14 -5.43 18.09
N MET A 169 -3.50 -4.59 18.91
CA MET A 169 -3.07 -3.26 18.50
C MET A 169 -2.11 -3.32 17.30
N PHE A 170 -1.15 -4.26 17.31
CA PHE A 170 -0.28 -4.52 16.16
C PHE A 170 -1.09 -4.93 14.93
N TYR A 171 -1.97 -5.91 15.10
CA TYR A 171 -2.76 -6.49 14.03
C TYR A 171 -3.68 -5.46 13.37
N GLN A 172 -4.36 -4.62 14.16
CA GLN A 172 -5.19 -3.53 13.66
C GLN A 172 -4.36 -2.49 12.89
N PHE A 173 -3.16 -2.16 13.40
CA PHE A 173 -2.24 -1.28 12.66
C PHE A 173 -1.85 -1.91 11.33
N CYS A 174 -1.38 -3.16 11.33
CA CYS A 174 -0.94 -3.85 10.13
C CYS A 174 -2.08 -4.02 9.11
N LEU A 175 -3.30 -4.34 9.55
CA LEU A 175 -4.47 -4.37 8.67
C LEU A 175 -4.74 -3.01 8.03
N TYR A 176 -4.71 -1.95 8.84
CA TYR A 176 -4.89 -0.59 8.33
C TYR A 176 -3.78 -0.20 7.36
N TRP A 177 -2.54 -0.60 7.64
CA TRP A 177 -1.34 -0.07 7.00
C TRP A 177 -0.88 -0.88 5.76
N PHE A 178 -1.07 -2.20 5.77
CA PHE A 178 -0.58 -3.10 4.71
C PHE A 178 -1.69 -3.82 3.94
N ASP A 179 -2.86 -4.01 4.53
CA ASP A 179 -3.97 -4.78 3.96
C ASP A 179 -5.02 -3.84 3.35
N MET A 180 -4.65 -3.16 2.27
CA MET A 180 -5.64 -2.64 1.32
C MET A 180 -6.20 -3.83 0.55
N LYS A 181 -7.13 -4.56 1.16
CA LYS A 181 -7.87 -5.61 0.46
C LYS A 181 -8.47 -5.01 -0.79
N ILE A 182 -8.20 -5.65 -1.93
CA ILE A 182 -9.00 -5.50 -3.14
C ILE A 182 -10.43 -5.83 -2.73
N VAL A 183 -11.29 -4.81 -2.69
CA VAL A 183 -12.71 -4.99 -2.42
C VAL A 183 -13.32 -5.45 -3.73
N LYS A 184 -13.75 -6.71 -3.80
CA LYS A 184 -14.63 -7.19 -4.86
C LYS A 184 -16.05 -6.99 -4.37
N PHE A 185 -16.78 -6.06 -5.00
CA PHE A 185 -18.18 -5.85 -4.64
C PHE A 185 -19.03 -6.89 -5.37
N THR A 186 -19.98 -7.49 -4.65
CA THR A 186 -21.05 -8.23 -5.32
C THR A 186 -21.96 -7.27 -6.09
N GLU A 187 -22.66 -7.74 -7.11
CA GLU A 187 -23.63 -6.92 -7.86
C GLU A 187 -24.73 -6.35 -6.93
N GLU A 188 -25.11 -7.09 -5.89
CA GLU A 188 -26.04 -6.61 -4.86
C GLU A 188 -25.43 -5.47 -4.02
N GLU A 189 -24.15 -5.55 -3.64
CA GLU A 189 -23.45 -4.47 -2.94
C GLU A 189 -23.26 -3.23 -3.82
N LYS A 190 -22.95 -3.41 -5.12
CA LYS A 190 -22.88 -2.30 -6.09
C LYS A 190 -24.24 -1.60 -6.20
N GLN A 191 -25.32 -2.35 -6.37
CA GLN A 191 -26.69 -1.81 -6.41
C GLN A 191 -27.09 -1.11 -5.10
N LEU A 192 -26.67 -1.62 -3.95
CA LEU A 192 -26.89 -0.99 -2.65
C LEU A 192 -26.12 0.33 -2.50
N LEU A 193 -24.91 0.42 -3.07
CA LEU A 193 -24.09 1.62 -3.08
C LEU A 193 -24.61 2.66 -4.09
N ASP A 194 -25.14 2.21 -5.23
CA ASP A 194 -25.71 3.06 -6.29
C ASP A 194 -27.12 3.59 -5.95
N SER A 195 -27.89 2.88 -5.12
CA SER A 195 -29.27 3.26 -4.76
C SER A 195 -29.42 4.43 -3.76
N LYS A 196 -28.35 5.22 -3.54
CA LYS A 196 -28.23 6.22 -2.45
C LYS A 196 -29.17 7.44 -2.53
N GLU A 197 -30.06 7.57 -3.51
CA GLU A 197 -31.01 8.70 -3.55
C GLU A 197 -32.36 8.49 -2.84
N LYS A 198 -32.63 7.34 -2.19
CA LYS A 198 -33.91 7.21 -1.44
C LYS A 198 -33.89 6.88 0.05
N GLN A 199 -32.80 6.46 0.69
CA GLN A 199 -32.86 6.13 2.13
C GLN A 199 -31.57 6.38 2.93
N MET A 200 -30.86 7.50 2.71
CA MET A 200 -29.68 7.88 3.52
C MET A 200 -29.96 8.15 5.02
N TYR A 201 -31.20 8.04 5.50
CA TYR A 201 -31.53 8.14 6.93
C TYR A 201 -31.71 6.78 7.64
N GLY A 202 -31.64 5.64 6.94
CA GLY A 202 -31.92 4.32 7.50
C GLY A 202 -30.71 3.42 7.83
N PHE A 203 -29.51 3.75 7.37
CA PHE A 203 -28.39 2.79 7.30
C PHE A 203 -27.29 2.95 8.34
N ASN A 204 -27.58 3.57 9.50
CA ASN A 204 -26.64 3.61 10.63
C ASN A 204 -26.30 2.21 11.21
N ASN A 205 -26.85 1.12 10.69
CA ASN A 205 -26.74 -0.23 11.26
C ASN A 205 -26.49 -1.39 10.28
N LYS A 206 -26.05 -1.12 9.04
CA LYS A 206 -25.48 -2.17 8.18
C LYS A 206 -24.07 -1.77 7.79
N SER A 207 -23.13 -2.66 8.06
CA SER A 207 -21.69 -2.47 8.09
C SER A 207 -21.11 -1.96 6.76
N ILE A 208 -21.20 -0.66 6.49
CA ILE A 208 -20.25 -0.03 5.56
C ILE A 208 -18.86 -0.23 6.18
N PRO A 209 -17.94 -0.95 5.53
CA PRO A 209 -16.61 -1.18 6.09
C PRO A 209 -15.95 0.15 6.42
N THR A 210 -15.31 0.25 7.59
CA THR A 210 -14.64 1.47 8.08
C THR A 210 -13.74 2.12 7.01
N LEU A 211 -13.12 1.31 6.15
CA LEU A 211 -12.30 1.75 5.02
C LEU A 211 -13.07 2.65 4.02
N MET A 212 -14.30 2.27 3.66
CA MET A 212 -15.10 3.03 2.69
C MET A 212 -15.38 4.44 3.21
N ARG A 213 -15.79 4.56 4.47
CA ARG A 213 -16.02 5.87 5.09
C ARG A 213 -14.76 6.73 5.16
N LYS A 214 -13.59 6.11 5.33
CA LYS A 214 -12.30 6.83 5.28
C LYS A 214 -12.09 7.38 3.87
N LEU A 215 -12.13 6.55 2.84
CA LEU A 215 -11.93 6.98 1.46
C LEU A 215 -12.95 8.05 1.04
N GLU A 216 -14.22 7.91 1.41
CA GLU A 216 -15.26 8.91 1.14
C GLU A 216 -14.94 10.27 1.78
N ASN A 217 -14.51 10.32 3.05
CA ASN A 217 -14.12 11.57 3.72
C ASN A 217 -12.91 12.23 3.03
N ILE A 218 -11.93 11.43 2.65
CA ILE A 218 -10.74 11.88 1.93
C ILE A 218 -11.14 12.56 0.61
N ILE A 219 -12.05 11.93 -0.12
CA ILE A 219 -12.55 12.46 -1.39
C ILE A 219 -13.36 13.73 -1.17
N ASP A 220 -14.21 13.78 -0.14
CA ASP A 220 -14.97 14.98 0.20
C ASP A 220 -14.06 16.16 0.54
N ASP A 221 -13.02 15.93 1.34
CA ASP A 221 -12.05 16.96 1.73
C ASP A 221 -11.29 17.49 0.49
N ILE A 222 -10.75 16.59 -0.36
CA ILE A 222 -9.98 16.99 -1.55
C ILE A 222 -10.89 17.62 -2.61
N GLY A 223 -12.00 16.96 -2.95
CA GLY A 223 -12.93 17.42 -3.98
C GLY A 223 -13.52 18.80 -3.68
N SER A 224 -13.82 19.06 -2.40
CA SER A 224 -14.28 20.39 -1.96
C SER A 224 -13.19 21.45 -2.03
N ASN A 225 -11.94 21.11 -1.65
CA ASN A 225 -10.80 22.04 -1.74
C ASN A 225 -10.48 22.45 -3.18
N VAL A 226 -10.75 21.57 -4.15
CA VAL A 226 -10.53 21.82 -5.58
C VAL A 226 -11.80 22.34 -6.27
N GLU A 227 -12.85 22.68 -5.51
CA GLU A 227 -14.13 23.22 -6.00
C GLU A 227 -14.84 22.33 -7.04
N MET A 228 -14.60 21.02 -7.00
CA MET A 228 -15.31 20.07 -7.85
C MET A 228 -16.73 19.85 -7.30
N LYS A 229 -17.65 19.35 -8.13
CA LYS A 229 -19.02 19.06 -7.72
C LYS A 229 -19.21 17.58 -7.47
N ARG A 230 -19.98 17.23 -6.45
CA ARG A 230 -20.39 15.83 -6.24
C ARG A 230 -21.08 15.28 -7.49
N CYS A 231 -20.61 14.14 -8.00
CA CYS A 231 -21.26 13.42 -9.10
C CYS A 231 -22.28 12.44 -8.52
N HIS A 232 -23.52 12.50 -9.01
CA HIS A 232 -24.62 11.63 -8.58
C HIS A 232 -24.99 10.56 -9.61
N TYR A 233 -24.29 10.52 -10.74
CA TYR A 233 -24.63 9.66 -11.90
C TYR A 233 -23.54 8.64 -12.23
N CYS A 234 -22.43 8.62 -11.48
CA CYS A 234 -21.34 7.65 -11.67
C CYS A 234 -21.48 6.45 -10.73
N VAL A 235 -21.06 5.28 -11.18
CA VAL A 235 -20.91 4.08 -10.34
C VAL A 235 -19.72 4.28 -9.40
N GLY A 236 -19.99 4.72 -8.18
CA GLY A 236 -18.96 5.05 -7.20
C GLY A 236 -19.21 6.32 -6.38
N PHE A 237 -18.14 6.84 -5.78
CA PHE A 237 -18.15 8.08 -5.01
C PHE A 237 -17.16 9.05 -5.64
N ASN A 238 -17.66 9.92 -6.52
CA ASN A 238 -16.81 10.82 -7.27
C ASN A 238 -17.27 12.28 -7.15
N TYR A 239 -16.28 13.15 -7.25
CA TYR A 239 -16.45 14.53 -7.62
C TYR A 239 -16.16 14.66 -9.11
N VAL A 240 -16.83 15.60 -9.77
CA VAL A 240 -16.75 15.83 -11.20
C VAL A 240 -16.60 17.33 -11.46
N THR A 241 -15.80 17.64 -12.48
CA THR A 241 -15.78 18.95 -13.10
C THR A 241 -15.66 18.81 -14.61
N LYS A 242 -16.17 19.80 -15.33
CA LYS A 242 -16.10 19.86 -16.79
C LYS A 242 -15.19 21.01 -17.19
N ILE A 243 -14.23 20.71 -18.05
CA ILE A 243 -13.29 21.69 -18.61
C ILE A 243 -13.29 21.50 -20.12
N ASN A 244 -13.94 22.44 -20.83
CA ASN A 244 -14.12 22.37 -22.28
C ASN A 244 -14.70 21.00 -22.69
N ASP A 245 -14.03 20.28 -23.56
CA ASP A 245 -14.44 18.95 -24.05
C ASP A 245 -14.12 17.80 -23.06
N TYR A 246 -13.47 18.09 -21.94
CA TYR A 246 -13.06 17.10 -20.96
C TYR A 246 -14.01 17.06 -19.76
N THR A 247 -14.33 15.85 -19.33
CA THR A 247 -14.92 15.59 -18.01
C THR A 247 -13.87 14.94 -17.14
N ILE A 248 -13.65 15.50 -15.96
CA ILE A 248 -12.65 15.02 -14.99
C ILE A 248 -13.39 14.54 -13.76
N TYR A 249 -13.23 13.26 -13.45
CA TYR A 249 -13.72 12.64 -12.23
C TYR A 249 -12.57 12.44 -11.25
N PHE A 250 -12.86 12.63 -9.97
CA PHE A 250 -11.96 12.32 -8.88
C PHE A 250 -12.73 11.59 -7.79
N GLY A 251 -12.25 10.40 -7.43
CA GLY A 251 -12.82 9.66 -6.32
C GLY A 251 -12.68 8.16 -6.47
N ILE A 252 -13.66 7.43 -5.96
CA ILE A 252 -13.75 5.98 -6.10
C ILE A 252 -14.63 5.66 -7.30
N ASP A 253 -14.03 5.04 -8.30
CA ASP A 253 -14.71 4.33 -9.37
C ASP A 253 -14.57 2.82 -9.09
N TYR A 254 -15.71 2.13 -8.89
CA TYR A 254 -15.68 0.72 -8.51
C TYR A 254 -15.18 -0.19 -9.62
N VAL A 255 -15.39 0.18 -10.89
CA VAL A 255 -14.90 -0.59 -12.05
C VAL A 255 -13.38 -0.48 -12.13
N ILE A 256 -12.84 0.73 -11.94
CA ILE A 256 -11.39 0.95 -11.89
C ILE A 256 -10.79 0.20 -10.71
N TRP A 257 -11.38 0.31 -9.53
CA TRP A 257 -10.85 -0.35 -8.35
C TRP A 257 -10.81 -1.88 -8.54
N GLU A 258 -11.87 -2.48 -9.08
CA GLU A 258 -11.90 -3.93 -9.35
C GLU A 258 -10.84 -4.36 -10.37
N ASN A 259 -10.63 -3.56 -11.41
CA ASN A 259 -9.72 -3.91 -12.51
C ASN A 259 -8.24 -3.61 -12.22
N LYS A 260 -7.96 -2.53 -11.49
CA LYS A 260 -6.62 -1.98 -11.27
C LYS A 260 -6.14 -2.07 -9.83
N GLY A 261 -7.02 -2.35 -8.88
CA GLY A 261 -6.70 -2.32 -7.45
C GLY A 261 -6.54 -0.90 -6.88
N MET A 262 -6.95 0.13 -7.64
CA MET A 262 -6.79 1.54 -7.29
C MET A 262 -8.10 2.12 -6.73
N PRO A 263 -8.23 2.30 -5.39
CA PRO A 263 -9.47 2.79 -4.79
C PRO A 263 -9.72 4.27 -5.05
N LEU A 264 -8.67 5.08 -5.22
CA LEU A 264 -8.78 6.50 -5.57
C LEU A 264 -8.14 6.71 -6.92
N ASN A 265 -8.84 7.41 -7.80
CA ASN A 265 -8.39 7.68 -9.15
C ASN A 265 -8.84 9.06 -9.62
N ILE A 266 -8.11 9.57 -10.62
CA ILE A 266 -8.54 10.71 -11.43
C ILE A 266 -8.79 10.17 -12.83
N VAL A 267 -10.03 10.26 -13.30
CA VAL A 267 -10.42 9.82 -14.64
C VAL A 267 -10.66 11.03 -15.51
N ILE A 268 -10.11 11.00 -16.71
CA ILE A 268 -10.26 12.05 -17.72
C ILE A 268 -10.92 11.41 -18.94
N GLN A 269 -12.11 11.88 -19.26
CA GLN A 269 -12.86 11.48 -20.45
C GLN A 269 -13.04 12.69 -21.39
N ASN A 270 -13.11 12.44 -22.70
CA ASN A 270 -13.41 13.46 -23.69
C ASN A 270 -14.78 13.18 -24.34
N HIS A 271 -15.76 14.05 -24.10
CA HIS A 271 -17.12 13.83 -24.59
C HIS A 271 -17.34 14.32 -26.03
N SER A 272 -16.39 15.04 -26.64
CA SER A 272 -16.42 15.30 -28.08
C SER A 272 -15.93 14.09 -28.91
N LYS A 273 -15.48 13.03 -28.22
CA LYS A 273 -15.02 11.77 -28.77
C LYS A 273 -15.65 10.61 -28.00
N GLU A 274 -16.98 10.47 -28.06
CA GLU A 274 -17.76 9.47 -27.30
C GLU A 274 -17.15 8.06 -27.30
N ASN A 275 -16.42 7.65 -28.35
CA ASN A 275 -15.73 6.34 -28.41
C ASN A 275 -14.29 6.41 -28.97
N GLY A 276 -13.66 7.60 -28.96
CA GLY A 276 -12.38 7.84 -29.64
C GLY A 276 -11.22 8.07 -28.66
N ARG A 277 -10.12 7.32 -28.83
CA ARG A 277 -8.84 7.67 -28.21
C ARG A 277 -8.50 9.13 -28.54
N PHE A 278 -8.04 9.88 -27.56
CA PHE A 278 -7.68 11.29 -27.70
C PHE A 278 -6.27 11.54 -27.19
N ASP A 279 -5.54 12.47 -27.80
CA ASP A 279 -4.20 12.79 -27.35
C ASP A 279 -4.27 13.75 -26.15
N LEU A 280 -3.72 13.33 -25.01
CA LEU A 280 -3.59 14.15 -23.82
C LEU A 280 -2.17 14.11 -23.28
N LYS A 281 -1.55 15.28 -23.09
CA LYS A 281 -0.22 15.39 -22.47
C LYS A 281 -0.29 16.28 -21.24
N LEU A 282 0.00 15.70 -20.07
CA LEU A 282 -0.05 16.37 -18.76
C LEU A 282 1.34 16.46 -18.11
N GLY A 283 2.37 16.85 -18.88
CA GLY A 283 3.71 17.22 -18.38
C GLY A 283 4.19 16.51 -17.09
N GLY A 284 4.76 15.31 -17.24
CA GLY A 284 5.28 14.53 -16.11
C GLY A 284 4.21 13.87 -15.23
N ILE A 285 2.98 13.70 -15.74
CA ILE A 285 1.96 12.82 -15.17
C ILE A 285 1.83 11.62 -16.10
N GLU A 286 1.97 10.42 -15.54
CA GLU A 286 1.74 9.17 -16.26
C GLU A 286 0.23 8.94 -16.41
N LEU A 287 -0.18 8.56 -17.62
CA LEU A 287 -1.58 8.30 -17.97
C LEU A 287 -1.73 6.84 -18.36
N GLU A 288 -2.62 6.15 -17.67
CA GLU A 288 -3.03 4.80 -18.03
C GLU A 288 -4.33 4.83 -18.83
N GLU A 289 -4.39 4.06 -19.91
CA GLU A 289 -5.62 3.90 -20.68
C GLU A 289 -6.63 3.03 -19.91
N ILE A 290 -7.90 3.43 -19.96
CA ILE A 290 -9.02 2.60 -19.54
C ILE A 290 -10.13 2.57 -20.60
N ILE A 291 -10.75 1.40 -20.72
CA ILE A 291 -11.93 1.16 -21.55
C ILE A 291 -13.02 0.62 -20.65
N TYR A 292 -14.17 1.29 -20.62
CA TYR A 292 -15.36 0.82 -19.94
C TYR A 292 -16.21 0.06 -20.95
N THR A 293 -16.45 -1.23 -20.71
CA THR A 293 -17.35 -2.05 -21.53
C THR A 293 -18.68 -2.20 -20.81
N GLU A 294 -19.71 -1.48 -21.25
CA GLU A 294 -21.08 -1.77 -20.81
C GLU A 294 -21.55 -3.10 -21.42
N THR A 295 -22.06 -4.00 -20.58
CA THR A 295 -22.47 -5.36 -21.00
C THR A 295 -23.78 -5.41 -21.79
N SER A 296 -24.46 -4.29 -22.02
CA SER A 296 -25.80 -4.25 -22.64
C SER A 296 -25.94 -3.34 -23.88
N SER A 297 -24.96 -2.50 -24.17
CA SER A 297 -24.91 -1.56 -25.30
C SER A 297 -23.48 -1.58 -25.84
N THR A 298 -23.31 -1.64 -27.15
CA THR A 298 -21.99 -1.73 -27.83
C THR A 298 -21.19 -0.43 -27.78
N ASP A 299 -21.28 0.34 -26.70
CA ASP A 299 -20.60 1.62 -26.53
C ASP A 299 -19.42 1.41 -25.58
N GLU A 300 -18.20 1.49 -26.13
CA GLU A 300 -16.94 1.42 -25.38
C GLU A 300 -16.53 2.84 -25.01
N GLU A 301 -16.65 3.21 -23.73
CA GLU A 301 -16.14 4.52 -23.30
C GLU A 301 -14.64 4.46 -23.02
N PHE A 302 -13.88 5.39 -23.60
CA PHE A 302 -12.44 5.52 -23.38
C PHE A 302 -12.12 6.66 -22.40
N GLY A 303 -11.15 6.41 -21.51
CA GLY A 303 -10.60 7.45 -20.64
C GLY A 303 -9.13 7.24 -20.33
N TYR A 304 -8.53 8.27 -19.72
CA TYR A 304 -7.24 8.16 -19.05
C TYR A 304 -7.42 8.17 -17.53
N VAL A 305 -6.70 7.28 -16.86
CA VAL A 305 -6.56 7.24 -15.41
C VAL A 305 -5.20 7.81 -15.04
N VAL A 306 -5.16 8.75 -14.10
CA VAL A 306 -3.93 9.15 -13.44
C VAL A 306 -3.69 8.22 -12.25
N SER A 307 -2.53 7.56 -12.23
CA SER A 307 -2.13 6.74 -11.08
C SER A 307 -1.89 7.62 -9.87
N LEU A 308 -2.57 7.31 -8.76
CA LEU A 308 -2.37 7.95 -7.45
C LEU A 308 -1.64 7.04 -6.46
N ASP A 309 -1.10 5.90 -6.94
CA ASP A 309 -0.52 4.84 -6.09
C ASP A 309 0.70 5.29 -5.28
N GLU A 310 1.43 6.30 -5.76
CA GLU A 310 2.54 6.92 -5.02
C GLU A 310 2.02 7.82 -3.91
N GLU A 311 0.95 8.56 -4.19
CA GLU A 311 0.53 9.65 -3.33
C GLU A 311 -0.33 9.19 -2.17
N ILE A 312 -1.28 8.26 -2.37
CA ILE A 312 -2.25 7.82 -1.34
C ILE A 312 -1.57 7.36 -0.02
N TYR A 313 -0.31 6.96 -0.08
CA TYR A 313 0.46 6.47 1.07
C TYR A 313 1.49 7.47 1.61
N SER A 314 1.60 8.67 1.03
CA SER A 314 2.46 9.73 1.55
C SER A 314 1.78 10.42 2.75
N GLU A 315 2.57 10.97 3.67
CA GLU A 315 2.02 11.74 4.79
C GLU A 315 1.29 13.00 4.31
N ASP A 316 1.66 13.49 3.13
CA ASP A 316 1.09 14.65 2.45
C ASP A 316 0.11 14.26 1.33
N TYR A 317 -0.47 13.05 1.37
CA TYR A 317 -1.23 12.54 0.21
C TYR A 317 -2.36 13.46 -0.23
N GLN A 318 -3.04 14.13 0.70
CA GLN A 318 -4.10 15.09 0.37
C GLN A 318 -3.53 16.25 -0.43
N HIS A 319 -2.42 16.82 0.04
CA HIS A 319 -1.75 17.93 -0.61
C HIS A 319 -1.25 17.53 -2.00
N ASN A 320 -0.60 16.39 -2.11
CA ASN A 320 -0.06 15.93 -3.40
C ASN A 320 -1.18 15.55 -4.38
N THR A 321 -2.26 14.95 -3.90
CA THR A 321 -3.45 14.66 -4.74
C THR A 321 -4.10 15.96 -5.22
N ILE A 322 -4.21 16.98 -4.37
CA ILE A 322 -4.69 18.31 -4.73
C ILE A 322 -3.79 18.94 -5.81
N ASP A 323 -2.47 18.85 -5.63
CA ASP A 323 -1.50 19.38 -6.60
C ASP A 323 -1.57 18.67 -7.96
N ILE A 324 -1.70 17.33 -7.95
CA ILE A 324 -1.93 16.55 -9.17
C ILE A 324 -3.24 16.98 -9.82
N LEU A 325 -4.33 17.09 -9.06
CA LEU A 325 -5.61 17.57 -9.59
C LEU A 325 -5.48 18.94 -10.23
N HIS A 326 -4.83 19.91 -9.58
CA HIS A 326 -4.58 21.22 -10.17
C HIS A 326 -3.75 21.15 -11.46
N ARG A 327 -2.74 20.29 -11.52
CA ARG A 327 -1.94 20.06 -12.74
C ARG A 327 -2.79 19.44 -13.85
N VAL A 328 -3.65 18.48 -13.54
CA VAL A 328 -4.60 17.86 -14.48
C VAL A 328 -5.56 18.93 -15.01
N LEU A 329 -6.21 19.68 -14.14
CA LEU A 329 -7.17 20.73 -14.50
C LEU A 329 -6.52 21.81 -15.36
N LYS A 330 -5.30 22.25 -15.03
CA LYS A 330 -4.56 23.23 -15.84
C LYS A 330 -4.11 22.65 -17.17
N GLY A 331 -3.65 21.41 -17.18
CA GLY A 331 -3.17 20.73 -18.38
C GLY A 331 -4.29 20.49 -19.39
N THR A 332 -5.50 20.12 -18.95
CA THR A 332 -6.65 19.96 -19.85
C THR A 332 -7.09 21.28 -20.49
N VAL A 333 -7.03 22.40 -19.75
CA VAL A 333 -7.21 23.74 -20.33
C VAL A 333 -6.20 24.01 -21.45
N ILE A 334 -4.91 23.77 -21.22
CA ILE A 334 -3.87 24.03 -22.23
C ILE A 334 -4.12 23.19 -23.50
N ASN A 335 -4.37 21.89 -23.34
CA ASN A 335 -4.57 20.97 -24.46
C ASN A 335 -5.81 21.35 -25.30
N SER A 336 -6.87 21.85 -24.67
CA SER A 336 -8.07 22.30 -25.38
C SER A 336 -7.89 23.57 -26.23
N VAL A 337 -6.93 24.43 -25.88
CA VAL A 337 -6.61 25.64 -26.66
C VAL A 337 -5.72 25.31 -27.87
N SER A 338 -4.94 24.23 -27.78
CA SER A 338 -4.02 23.81 -28.83
C SER A 338 -4.62 22.96 -29.94
N THR A 339 -5.87 22.52 -29.83
CA THR A 339 -6.64 21.88 -30.92
C THR A 339 -7.31 22.97 -31.76
N PRO A 340 -6.78 23.36 -32.94
CA PRO A 340 -7.49 24.27 -33.81
C PRO A 340 -8.70 23.51 -34.37
N ASN A 341 -9.87 24.13 -34.37
CA ASN A 341 -10.99 23.67 -35.19
C ASN A 341 -10.53 23.66 -36.65
N LEU A 342 -10.13 22.48 -37.15
CA LEU A 342 -10.03 22.22 -38.57
C LEU A 342 -11.45 22.07 -39.09
N SER A 343 -12.03 23.20 -39.49
CA SER A 343 -13.26 23.29 -40.30
C SER A 343 -13.02 22.81 -41.72
#